data_AF-A0A6M5JFQ0-F1
#
_entry.id   AF-A0A6M5JFQ0-F1
#
_cell.length_a   1.000
_cell.length_b   1.000
_cell.length_c   1.000
_cell.angle_alpha   90.00
_cell.angle_beta   90.00
_cell.angle_gamma   90.00
#
_symmetry.space_group_name_H-M   'P 1'
#
loop_
_entity.id
_entity.type
_entity.pdbx_description
1 polymer ?
#
loop_
_entity_poly.entity_id
_entity_poly.type
_entity_poly.pdbx_seq_one_letter_code
_entity_poly.pdbx_strand_id
1 'polypeptide(L)'
;MKTLPLIAIVASLPLAGCAVGDRGLVSPHQPVVSAAGATVANCPDWSDRTLPMSEGQSSNYGCATAVNLAAMVADPNDLVRGRTDVAAAADATKATRAIKAWRDIGPSAMRGIEKTSSKAGN
;
A
#
# COMPACT_ATOMS: atom_id res chain seq x y z
N MET A 1 27.56 58.95 -14.88
CA MET A 1 27.59 58.94 -13.39
C MET A 1 26.15 58.70 -12.95
N LYS A 2 25.69 57.57 -12.42
CA LYS A 2 26.32 56.58 -11.54
C LYS A 2 25.47 55.29 -11.63
N THR A 3 26.02 54.24 -12.22
CA THR A 3 25.44 52.88 -12.26
C THR A 3 25.93 52.12 -11.03
N LEU A 4 25.03 51.60 -10.20
CA LEU A 4 25.36 50.61 -9.17
C LEU A 4 24.54 49.32 -9.45
N PRO A 5 25.20 48.16 -9.65
CA PRO A 5 24.52 46.89 -9.95
C PRO A 5 24.21 46.13 -8.66
N LEU A 6 22.94 45.80 -8.45
CA LEU A 6 22.47 44.94 -7.36
C LEU A 6 22.49 43.48 -7.83
N ILE A 7 23.70 42.97 -8.12
CA ILE A 7 23.97 41.53 -8.31
C ILE A 7 24.23 40.97 -6.91
N ALA A 8 23.18 40.57 -6.20
CA ALA A 8 23.33 39.89 -4.90
C ALA A 8 22.07 39.09 -4.50
N ILE A 9 21.51 38.25 -5.38
CA ILE A 9 20.55 37.20 -4.97
C ILE A 9 20.79 35.91 -5.78
N VAL A 10 22.04 35.45 -5.86
CA VAL A 10 22.40 34.11 -6.39
C VAL A 10 23.16 33.30 -5.33
N ALA A 11 22.81 33.49 -4.05
CA ALA A 11 23.48 32.80 -2.94
C ALA A 11 22.54 32.54 -1.77
N SER A 12 21.32 32.06 -2.03
CA SER A 12 20.45 31.56 -0.97
C SER A 12 19.82 30.24 -1.37
N LEU A 13 20.40 29.19 -0.77
CA LEU A 13 19.91 27.82 -0.59
C LEU A 13 20.13 26.82 -1.73
N PRO A 14 21.28 26.13 -1.74
CA PRO A 14 21.30 24.72 -2.07
C PRO A 14 21.03 23.94 -0.78
N LEU A 15 19.78 23.68 -0.38
CA LEU A 15 19.51 22.65 0.65
C LEU A 15 18.04 22.22 0.74
N ALA A 16 17.50 21.71 -0.36
CA ALA A 16 16.42 20.73 -0.28
C ALA A 16 16.89 19.43 -0.94
N GLY A 17 18.04 18.95 -0.50
CA GLY A 17 18.34 17.53 -0.63
C GLY A 17 17.40 16.78 0.31
N CYS A 18 16.26 16.34 -0.21
CA CYS A 18 15.54 15.22 0.39
C CYS A 18 16.44 13.99 0.28
N ALA A 19 17.41 13.88 1.19
CA ALA A 19 18.23 12.69 1.32
C ALA A 19 17.31 11.57 1.81
N VAL A 20 16.81 10.76 0.88
CA VAL A 20 16.27 9.42 1.14
C VAL A 20 17.47 8.52 1.46
N GLY A 21 18.06 8.75 2.63
CA GLY A 21 19.17 7.97 3.15
C GLY A 21 18.85 7.64 4.59
N ASP A 22 18.81 6.35 4.89
CA ASP A 22 18.54 5.83 6.22
C ASP A 22 19.43 6.56 7.24
N ARG A 23 18.83 7.39 8.08
CA ARG A 23 19.54 8.10 9.17
C ARG A 23 19.78 7.20 10.40
N GLY A 24 19.64 5.89 10.22
CA GLY A 24 19.88 4.90 11.26
C GLY A 24 21.35 4.51 11.33
N LEU A 25 21.90 4.48 12.55
CA LEU A 25 23.14 3.77 12.81
C LEU A 25 22.89 2.29 12.48
N VAL A 26 23.53 1.76 11.44
CA VAL A 26 23.44 0.33 11.13
C VAL A 26 24.13 -0.42 12.28
N SER A 27 23.32 -0.91 13.20
CA SER A 27 23.74 -1.83 14.25
C SER A 27 23.01 -3.16 14.03
N PRO A 28 23.66 -4.31 14.25
CA PRO A 28 23.07 -5.63 14.03
C PRO A 28 21.74 -5.86 14.77
N HIS A 29 21.44 -5.05 15.79
CA HIS A 29 20.24 -5.12 16.61
C HIS A 29 19.20 -4.04 16.28
N GLN A 30 19.40 -3.25 15.22
CA GLN A 30 18.51 -2.16 14.83
C GLN A 30 17.82 -2.52 13.52
N PRO A 31 16.48 -2.71 13.52
CA PRO A 31 15.77 -2.96 12.29
C PRO A 31 15.89 -1.72 11.40
N VAL A 32 16.39 -1.92 10.17
CA VAL A 32 16.37 -0.88 9.14
C VAL A 32 14.93 -0.76 8.66
N VAL A 33 14.32 0.40 8.88
CA VAL A 33 12.97 0.71 8.42
C VAL A 33 13.10 1.59 7.19
N SER A 34 12.86 1.02 6.01
CA SER A 34 12.72 1.80 4.78
C SER A 34 11.26 2.25 4.64
N ALA A 35 11.01 3.55 4.77
CA ALA A 35 9.69 4.12 4.54
C ALA A 35 9.46 4.30 3.03
N ALA A 36 8.48 3.58 2.47
CA ALA A 36 7.99 3.78 1.11
C ALA A 36 6.60 4.46 1.17
N GLY A 37 6.33 5.37 0.23
CA GLY A 37 5.06 6.10 0.14
C GLY A 37 4.59 6.21 -1.31
N ALA A 38 3.29 6.04 -1.54
CA ALA A 38 2.69 6.28 -2.85
C ALA A 38 2.29 7.77 -2.95
N THR A 39 2.83 8.48 -3.95
CA THR A 39 2.54 9.90 -4.18
C THR A 39 2.24 10.15 -5.65
N VAL A 40 1.33 11.07 -5.92
CA VAL A 40 0.98 11.48 -7.28
C VAL A 40 1.75 12.75 -7.62
N ALA A 41 2.53 12.72 -8.71
CA ALA A 41 3.27 13.89 -9.16
C ALA A 41 2.31 14.98 -9.69
N ASN A 42 2.71 16.24 -9.53
CA ASN A 42 1.99 17.42 -10.02
C ASN A 42 0.55 17.59 -9.48
N CYS A 43 0.26 17.05 -8.28
CA CYS A 43 -1.00 17.31 -7.58
C CYS A 43 -0.75 18.11 -6.28
N PRO A 44 -1.63 19.05 -5.90
CA PRO A 44 -2.82 19.53 -6.64
C PRO A 44 -2.46 20.34 -7.90
N ASP A 45 -3.36 20.34 -8.88
CA ASP A 45 -3.22 21.10 -10.13
C ASP A 45 -4.13 22.35 -10.08
N TRP A 46 -3.54 23.52 -10.29
CA TRP A 46 -4.24 24.80 -10.27
C TRP A 46 -4.25 25.47 -11.65
N SER A 47 -4.13 24.67 -12.72
CA SER A 47 -4.27 25.15 -14.10
C SER A 47 -5.61 25.86 -14.33
N ASP A 48 -6.68 25.38 -13.68
CA ASP A 48 -7.98 26.02 -13.74
C ASP A 48 -8.05 27.16 -12.73
N ARG A 49 -8.10 28.39 -13.25
CA ARG A 49 -8.26 29.60 -12.41
C ARG A 49 -9.67 29.79 -11.86
N THR A 50 -10.65 29.11 -12.45
CA THR A 50 -12.07 29.19 -12.07
C THR A 50 -12.71 27.82 -12.24
N LEU A 51 -13.70 27.49 -11.40
CA LEU A 51 -14.48 26.28 -11.59
C LEU A 51 -15.20 26.34 -12.96
N PRO A 52 -15.21 25.23 -13.73
CA PRO A 52 -15.93 25.18 -15.00
C PRO A 52 -17.42 25.46 -14.75
N MET A 53 -18.01 26.35 -15.57
CA MET A 53 -19.41 26.76 -15.48
C MET A 53 -20.36 25.89 -16.32
N SER A 54 -19.81 25.06 -17.20
CA SER A 54 -20.51 23.93 -17.82
C SER A 54 -20.20 22.65 -17.03
N GLU A 55 -20.94 21.57 -17.27
CA GLU A 55 -20.85 20.22 -16.68
C GLU A 55 -19.46 19.52 -16.85
N GLY A 56 -18.37 20.25 -16.58
CA GLY A 56 -17.00 19.81 -16.62
C GLY A 56 -16.46 19.62 -15.21
N GLN A 57 -15.46 18.77 -15.09
CA GLN A 57 -14.78 18.53 -13.81
C GLN A 57 -13.58 19.46 -13.70
N SER A 58 -13.27 19.93 -12.49
CA SER A 58 -12.03 20.68 -12.26
C SER A 58 -10.79 19.80 -12.53
N SER A 59 -9.67 20.42 -12.87
CA SER A 59 -8.31 19.84 -12.92
C SER A 59 -7.99 19.00 -11.69
N ASN A 60 -8.46 19.44 -10.51
CA ASN A 60 -8.27 18.70 -9.26
C ASN A 60 -9.14 17.46 -9.10
N TYR A 61 -10.14 17.22 -9.96
CA TYR A 61 -10.96 16.01 -9.86
C TYR A 61 -10.09 14.75 -10.05
N GLY A 62 -9.26 14.73 -11.10
CA GLY A 62 -8.32 13.63 -11.34
C GLY A 62 -7.29 13.49 -10.22
N CYS A 63 -6.75 14.60 -9.73
CA CYS A 63 -5.84 14.60 -8.59
C CYS A 63 -6.50 14.02 -7.34
N ALA A 64 -7.73 14.41 -7.00
CA ALA A 64 -8.47 13.91 -5.85
C ALA A 64 -8.66 12.38 -5.92
N THR A 65 -9.03 11.85 -7.10
CA THR A 65 -9.13 10.40 -7.30
C THR A 65 -7.79 9.71 -7.12
N ALA A 66 -6.72 10.26 -7.72
CA ALA A 66 -5.40 9.63 -7.69
C ALA A 66 -4.77 9.67 -6.29
N VAL A 67 -4.91 10.75 -5.52
CA VAL A 67 -4.36 10.84 -4.15
C VAL A 67 -5.13 9.96 -3.18
N ASN A 68 -6.46 9.83 -3.35
CA ASN A 68 -7.25 8.89 -2.57
C ASN A 68 -6.82 7.46 -2.86
N LEU A 69 -6.59 7.12 -4.14
CA LEU A 69 -6.07 5.81 -4.52
C LEU A 69 -4.70 5.56 -3.91
N ALA A 70 -3.78 6.53 -3.99
CA ALA A 70 -2.44 6.42 -3.42
C ALA A 70 -2.48 6.20 -1.89
N ALA A 71 -3.41 6.85 -1.18
CA ALA A 71 -3.61 6.66 0.26
C ALA A 71 -4.16 5.27 0.63
N MET A 72 -4.81 4.57 -0.30
CA MET A 72 -5.32 3.21 -0.12
C MET A 72 -4.31 2.12 -0.47
N VAL A 73 -3.14 2.47 -1.05
CA VAL A 73 -2.11 1.49 -1.40
C VAL A 73 -1.47 0.93 -0.12
N ALA A 74 -1.61 -0.39 0.08
CA ALA A 74 -1.12 -1.06 1.28
C ALA A 74 0.42 -1.16 1.33
N ASP A 75 1.08 -1.49 0.22
CA ASP A 75 2.54 -1.48 0.08
C ASP A 75 2.93 -0.72 -1.20
N PRO A 76 3.52 0.49 -1.08
CA PRO A 76 3.94 1.27 -2.24
C PRO A 76 5.03 0.62 -3.10
N ASN A 77 5.82 -0.33 -2.57
CA ASN A 77 6.86 -1.01 -3.34
C ASN A 77 6.27 -1.92 -4.43
N ASP A 78 5.02 -2.36 -4.25
CA ASP A 78 4.30 -3.17 -5.21
C ASP A 78 4.09 -2.45 -6.55
N LEU A 79 4.06 -1.12 -6.56
CA LEU A 79 3.93 -0.32 -7.78
C LEU A 79 5.17 -0.37 -8.67
N VAL A 80 6.34 -0.72 -8.12
CA VAL A 80 7.62 -0.75 -8.84
C VAL A 80 7.97 -2.16 -9.29
N ARG A 81 7.87 -3.13 -8.36
CA ARG A 81 8.36 -4.49 -8.59
C ARG A 81 7.23 -5.52 -8.76
N GLY A 82 6.03 -5.21 -8.27
CA GLY A 82 4.94 -6.18 -8.15
C GLY A 82 5.27 -7.29 -7.13
N ARG A 83 4.24 -7.83 -6.48
CA ARG A 83 4.45 -8.97 -5.57
C ARG A 83 4.50 -10.28 -6.34
N THR A 84 5.54 -11.06 -6.10
CA THR A 84 5.75 -12.36 -6.75
C THR A 84 5.20 -13.54 -5.93
N ASP A 85 4.90 -13.32 -4.65
CA ASP A 85 4.43 -14.32 -3.68
C ASP A 85 2.90 -14.42 -3.58
N VAL A 86 2.17 -13.37 -3.94
CA VAL A 86 0.70 -13.32 -3.85
C VAL A 86 0.02 -14.34 -4.75
N ALA A 87 0.64 -14.72 -5.86
CA ALA A 87 0.12 -15.80 -6.72
C ALA A 87 0.00 -17.15 -5.97
N ALA A 88 0.83 -17.39 -4.94
CA ALA A 88 0.77 -18.59 -4.12
C ALA A 88 -0.20 -18.48 -2.93
N ALA A 89 -0.50 -17.25 -2.48
CA ALA A 89 -1.38 -16.96 -1.33
C ALA A 89 -2.84 -16.68 -1.72
N ALA A 90 -3.08 -16.10 -2.89
CA ALA A 90 -4.41 -15.81 -3.45
C ALA A 90 -4.93 -16.93 -4.38
N ASP A 91 -4.50 -18.17 -4.16
CA ASP A 91 -5.00 -19.32 -4.92
C ASP A 91 -6.41 -19.69 -4.43
N ALA A 92 -7.41 -19.38 -5.27
CA ALA A 92 -8.81 -19.71 -5.01
C ALA A 92 -9.03 -21.22 -4.75
N THR A 93 -8.19 -22.09 -5.32
CA THR A 93 -8.22 -23.53 -5.07
C THR A 93 -7.82 -23.86 -3.63
N LYS A 94 -6.82 -23.16 -3.06
CA LYS A 94 -6.44 -23.32 -1.65
C LYS A 94 -7.51 -22.77 -0.72
N ALA A 95 -8.07 -21.60 -1.06
CA ALA A 95 -9.13 -20.97 -0.26
C ALA A 95 -10.39 -21.84 -0.16
N THR A 96 -10.76 -22.54 -1.24
CA THR A 96 -11.95 -23.40 -1.28
C THR A 96 -11.74 -24.81 -0.73
N ARG A 97 -10.48 -25.26 -0.52
CA ARG A 97 -10.15 -26.59 0.02
C ARG A 97 -10.83 -26.86 1.35
N ALA A 98 -10.80 -25.90 2.28
CA ALA A 98 -11.41 -26.07 3.60
C ALA A 98 -12.94 -26.26 3.52
N ILE A 99 -13.59 -25.50 2.63
CA ILE A 99 -15.04 -25.59 2.39
C ILE A 99 -15.40 -26.95 1.77
N LYS A 100 -14.60 -27.42 0.79
CA LYS A 100 -14.79 -28.73 0.19
C LYS A 100 -14.60 -29.86 1.20
N ALA A 101 -13.53 -29.82 1.99
CA ALA A 101 -13.28 -30.81 3.04
C ALA A 101 -14.44 -30.87 4.04
N TRP A 102 -14.97 -29.73 4.46
CA TRP A 102 -16.13 -29.67 5.35
C TRP A 102 -17.41 -30.26 4.72
N ARG A 103 -17.65 -29.99 3.43
CA ARG A 103 -18.79 -30.57 2.69
C ARG A 103 -18.68 -32.08 2.51
N ASP A 104 -17.49 -32.58 2.15
CA ASP A 104 -17.22 -34.00 1.91
C ASP A 104 -17.32 -34.82 3.22
N ILE A 105 -16.95 -34.21 4.35
CA ILE A 105 -17.09 -34.76 5.70
C ILE A 105 -18.58 -34.97 6.06
N GLY A 106 -19.52 -34.18 5.53
CA GLY A 106 -20.96 -34.33 5.82
C GLY A 106 -21.34 -34.01 7.28
N PRO A 107 -22.64 -34.00 7.64
CA PRO A 107 -23.09 -33.69 9.01
C PRO A 107 -22.60 -34.72 10.03
N SER A 108 -22.19 -34.28 11.22
CA SER A 108 -21.81 -35.18 12.34
C SER A 108 -22.94 -36.15 12.73
N ALA A 109 -24.20 -35.79 12.47
CA ALA A 109 -25.37 -36.64 12.66
C ALA A 109 -25.35 -37.93 11.81
N MET A 110 -24.65 -37.94 10.67
CA MET A 110 -24.52 -39.13 9.81
C MET A 110 -23.35 -40.04 10.18
N ARG A 111 -22.42 -39.55 11.02
CA ARG A 111 -21.14 -40.23 11.30
C ARG A 111 -21.22 -41.36 12.33
N GLY A 112 -22.39 -41.57 12.92
CA GLY A 112 -22.57 -42.50 14.03
C GLY A 112 -21.87 -42.01 15.30
N ILE A 113 -22.47 -42.29 16.46
CA ILE A 113 -21.78 -42.12 17.74
C ILE A 113 -20.90 -43.35 17.96
N GLU A 114 -19.60 -43.13 18.21
CA GLU A 114 -18.67 -44.19 18.64
C GLU A 114 -19.27 -44.87 19.89
N LYS A 115 -19.62 -46.16 19.78
CA LYS A 115 -20.12 -46.92 20.93
C LYS A 115 -18.93 -47.39 21.74
N THR A 116 -18.54 -46.63 22.76
CA THR A 116 -17.58 -47.11 23.75
C THR A 116 -18.22 -48.22 24.58
N SER A 117 -17.71 -49.45 24.48
CA SER A 117 -18.18 -50.61 25.26
C SER A 117 -17.41 -50.72 26.57
N SER A 118 -18.13 -50.66 27.69
CA SER A 118 -17.60 -50.87 29.04
C SER A 118 -17.64 -52.36 29.40
N LYS A 119 -16.78 -53.19 28.81
CA LYS A 119 -16.57 -54.56 29.31
C LYS A 119 -15.20 -55.15 28.96
N ALA A 120 -14.23 -54.92 29.84
CA ALA A 120 -13.05 -55.76 30.09
C ALA A 120 -12.28 -55.10 31.26
N GLY A 121 -11.87 -55.76 32.34
CA GLY A 121 -11.82 -57.18 32.67
C GLY A 121 -11.69 -57.36 34.19
N ASN A 122 -11.50 -58.64 34.57
CA ASN A 122 -11.53 -59.23 35.91
C ASN A 122 -10.75 -58.51 37.02
#